data_AF-A0A1C5TZL5-F1
#
_entry.id   AF-A0A1C5TZL5-F1
#
_cell.length_a   1.000
_cell.length_b   1.000
_cell.length_c   1.000
_cell.angle_alpha   90.00
_cell.angle_beta   90.00
_cell.angle_gamma   90.00
#
_symmetry.space_group_name_H-M   'P 1'
#
loop_
_entity.id
_entity.type
_entity.pdbx_description
1 polymer ?
#
loop_
_entity_poly.entity_id
_entity_poly.type
_entity_poly.pdbx_seq_one_letter_code
_entity_poly.pdbx_strand_id
1 'polypeptide(L)'
;MEGTIVRMLLYLKKQAFGIVSVLLLAICFGFMVPQVAVGLDSVAEDSGTIEPRAYIDTVEDTYRVYLCHNNGAHNRSKYNVSYKSLRYSNGYSCTGSRLTNSWSVSGQCQYNHTGTVYIYQYTYSVW
;
A
#
# COMPACT_ATOMS: atom_id res chain seq x y z
N MET A 1 19.34 72.38 -31.36
CA MET A 1 19.07 71.95 -29.96
C MET A 1 19.22 70.43 -29.80
N GLU A 2 20.19 69.77 -30.44
CA GLU A 2 20.32 68.29 -30.39
C GLU A 2 21.61 67.78 -29.69
N GLY A 3 22.61 68.64 -29.47
CA GLY A 3 23.90 68.22 -28.90
C GLY A 3 23.93 68.02 -27.37
N THR A 4 23.00 68.63 -26.63
CA THR A 4 23.00 68.62 -25.16
C THR A 4 22.39 67.33 -24.58
N ILE A 5 21.37 66.78 -25.25
CA ILE A 5 20.65 65.57 -24.81
C ILE A 5 21.53 64.33 -24.97
N VAL A 6 22.31 64.24 -26.05
CA VAL A 6 23.20 63.10 -26.32
C VAL A 6 24.34 63.03 -25.29
N ARG A 7 24.87 64.18 -24.83
CA ARG A 7 25.92 64.23 -23.80
C ARG A 7 25.40 63.80 -22.42
N MET A 8 24.15 64.13 -22.08
CA MET A 8 23.52 63.72 -20.81
C MET A 8 23.23 62.20 -20.78
N LEU A 9 22.81 61.63 -21.91
CA LEU A 9 22.61 60.17 -22.06
C LEU A 9 23.92 59.37 -21.96
N LEU A 10 25.02 59.89 -22.51
CA LEU A 10 26.35 59.27 -22.39
C LEU A 10 26.88 59.30 -20.95
N TYR A 11 26.57 60.35 -20.18
CA TYR A 11 26.98 60.47 -18.77
C TYR A 11 26.21 59.48 -17.87
N LEU A 12 24.91 59.31 -18.09
CA LEU A 12 24.08 58.32 -17.39
C LEU A 12 24.52 56.88 -17.68
N LYS A 13 24.93 56.57 -18.91
CA LYS A 13 25.39 55.23 -19.30
C LYS A 13 26.74 54.85 -18.65
N LYS A 14 27.65 55.81 -18.43
CA LYS A 14 28.93 55.56 -17.77
C LYS A 14 28.80 55.31 -16.26
N GLN A 15 27.81 55.91 -15.58
CA GLN A 15 27.60 55.68 -14.14
C GLN A 15 26.94 54.33 -13.84
N ALA A 16 26.11 53.80 -14.75
CA ALA A 16 25.49 52.48 -14.59
C ALA A 16 26.51 51.33 -14.67
N PHE A 17 27.55 51.44 -15.51
CA PHE A 17 28.56 50.38 -15.67
C PHE A 17 29.57 50.31 -14.50
N GLY A 18 29.85 51.42 -13.82
CA GLY A 18 30.78 51.45 -12.68
C GLY A 18 30.21 50.80 -11.42
N ILE A 19 28.90 50.92 -11.18
CA ILE A 19 28.25 50.40 -9.96
C ILE A 19 28.04 48.88 -10.08
N VAL A 20 27.72 48.37 -11.26
CA VAL A 20 27.52 46.92 -11.50
C VAL A 20 28.83 46.13 -11.36
N SER A 21 29.97 46.72 -11.74
CA SER A 21 31.27 46.03 -11.66
C SER A 21 31.85 45.95 -10.24
N VAL A 22 31.49 46.88 -9.34
CA VAL A 22 31.97 46.88 -7.94
C VAL A 22 31.11 45.95 -7.06
N LEU A 23 29.82 45.82 -7.35
CA LEU A 23 28.90 44.92 -6.63
C LEU A 23 29.16 43.43 -6.91
N LEU A 24 29.66 43.06 -8.10
CA LEU A 24 29.95 41.66 -8.44
C LEU A 24 31.23 41.12 -7.80
N LEU A 25 32.22 41.98 -7.50
CA LEU A 25 33.49 41.55 -6.89
C LEU A 25 33.36 41.27 -5.39
N ALA A 26 32.41 41.93 -4.70
CA ALA A 26 32.14 41.72 -3.28
C ALA A 26 31.42 40.40 -2.97
N ILE A 27 30.74 39.81 -3.95
CA ILE A 27 30.04 38.52 -3.79
C ILE A 27 31.02 37.34 -3.86
N CYS A 28 32.18 37.50 -4.51
CA CYS A 28 33.16 36.42 -4.67
C CYS A 28 34.06 36.18 -3.44
N PHE A 29 34.13 37.08 -2.47
CA PHE A 29 34.99 36.95 -1.28
C PHE A 29 34.24 36.89 0.06
N GLY A 30 32.91 36.96 0.05
CA GLY A 30 32.09 37.16 1.26
C GLY A 30 31.64 35.92 2.03
N PHE A 31 31.92 34.69 1.55
CA PHE A 31 31.46 33.48 2.22
C PHE A 31 32.53 32.39 2.30
N MET A 32 33.67 32.70 2.93
CA MET A 32 34.45 31.66 3.60
C MET A 32 33.95 31.52 5.03
N VAL A 33 32.89 30.73 5.21
CA VAL A 33 32.48 30.26 6.53
C VAL A 33 33.45 29.13 6.92
N PRO A 34 34.13 29.16 8.07
CA PRO A 34 34.86 28.01 8.56
C PRO A 34 33.83 26.97 9.00
N GLN A 35 33.49 26.02 8.13
CA GLN A 35 32.78 24.82 8.58
C GLN A 35 33.79 23.96 9.34
N VAL A 36 33.69 24.07 10.66
CA VAL A 36 34.27 23.16 11.64
C VAL A 36 33.95 21.75 11.17
N ALA A 37 34.97 20.89 11.09
CA ALA A 37 34.79 19.46 10.89
C ALA A 37 33.97 18.92 12.06
N VAL A 38 32.65 18.88 11.89
CA VAL A 38 31.79 17.98 12.65
C VAL A 38 32.21 16.60 12.18
N GLY A 39 32.86 15.86 13.08
CA GLY A 39 33.07 14.44 12.91
C GLY A 39 31.74 13.84 12.47
N LEU A 40 31.76 13.09 11.37
CA LEU A 40 30.67 12.20 11.06
C LEU A 40 30.52 11.31 12.29
N ASP A 41 29.52 11.60 13.13
CA ASP A 41 29.00 10.61 14.05
C ASP A 41 28.79 9.36 13.17
N SER A 42 29.47 8.28 13.54
CA SER A 42 29.24 6.98 12.95
C SER A 42 27.72 6.80 12.91
N VAL A 43 27.16 6.73 11.70
CA VAL A 43 25.79 6.26 11.54
C VAL A 43 25.82 4.89 12.19
N ALA A 44 25.22 4.78 13.38
CA ALA A 44 24.90 3.47 13.91
C ALA A 44 24.05 2.82 12.83
N GLU A 45 24.58 1.77 12.19
CA GLU A 45 23.72 0.92 11.38
C GLU A 45 22.57 0.54 12.30
N ASP A 46 21.36 0.94 11.91
CA ASP A 46 20.15 0.49 12.56
C ASP A 46 20.08 -1.02 12.31
N SER A 47 20.80 -1.79 13.14
CA SER A 47 20.72 -3.24 13.19
C SER A 47 19.45 -3.61 13.92
N GLY A 48 18.33 -3.05 13.47
CA GLY A 48 17.01 -3.49 13.82
C GLY A 48 16.69 -4.72 12.98
N THR A 49 16.33 -5.81 13.64
CA THR A 49 15.62 -6.90 12.96
C THR A 49 14.34 -6.29 12.38
N ILE A 50 14.27 -6.14 11.05
CA ILE A 50 13.00 -5.86 10.39
C ILE A 50 12.18 -7.14 10.52
N GLU A 51 11.25 -7.18 11.46
CA GLU A 51 10.26 -8.24 11.54
C GLU A 51 9.53 -8.34 10.19
N PRO A 52 9.39 -9.54 9.59
CA PRO A 52 8.75 -9.67 8.30
C PRO A 52 7.33 -9.13 8.39
N ARG A 53 7.02 -8.13 7.53
CA ARG A 53 5.66 -7.58 7.39
C ARG A 53 4.71 -8.76 7.14
N ALA A 54 3.74 -8.94 8.02
CA ALA A 54 2.66 -9.88 7.80
C ALA A 54 1.57 -9.20 6.97
N TYR A 55 1.13 -9.86 5.91
CA TYR A 55 -0.07 -9.53 5.16
C TYR A 55 -1.29 -10.17 5.84
N ILE A 56 -2.44 -9.51 5.75
CA ILE A 56 -3.70 -9.99 6.31
C ILE A 56 -4.76 -9.88 5.22
N ASP A 57 -5.33 -11.03 4.84
CA ASP A 57 -6.41 -11.11 3.85
C ASP A 57 -7.67 -11.72 4.46
N THR A 58 -8.82 -11.31 3.93
CA THR A 58 -10.10 -11.94 4.24
C THR A 58 -10.40 -13.00 3.18
N VAL A 59 -10.51 -14.26 3.60
CA VAL A 59 -10.72 -15.42 2.73
C VAL A 59 -11.99 -16.18 3.11
N GLU A 60 -12.58 -16.93 2.19
CA GLU A 60 -13.70 -17.83 2.51
C GLU A 60 -13.25 -18.88 3.52
N ASP A 61 -14.02 -19.11 4.58
CA ASP A 61 -13.70 -20.09 5.62
C ASP A 61 -14.59 -21.33 5.54
N THR A 62 -15.90 -21.14 5.57
CA THR A 62 -16.85 -22.27 5.51
C THR A 62 -17.93 -22.05 4.48
N TYR A 63 -18.50 -23.12 3.98
CA TYR A 63 -19.70 -23.11 3.15
C TYR A 63 -20.57 -24.32 3.46
N ARG A 64 -21.84 -24.23 3.07
CA ARG A 64 -22.81 -25.31 3.21
C ARG A 64 -23.19 -25.92 1.87
N VAL A 65 -23.53 -27.20 1.91
CA VAL A 65 -24.15 -27.95 0.81
C VAL A 65 -25.39 -28.65 1.37
N TYR A 66 -26.50 -28.58 0.64
CA TYR A 66 -27.73 -29.27 0.99
C TYR A 66 -28.03 -30.32 -0.07
N LEU A 67 -28.20 -31.56 0.36
CA LEU A 67 -28.61 -32.67 -0.50
C LEU A 67 -30.01 -33.11 -0.09
N CYS A 68 -30.97 -32.94 -1.00
CA CYS A 68 -32.36 -33.36 -0.83
C CYS A 68 -32.44 -34.88 -1.00
N HIS A 69 -33.14 -35.58 -0.10
CA HIS A 69 -33.29 -37.03 -0.19
C HIS A 69 -34.25 -37.47 -1.29
N ASN A 70 -35.19 -36.60 -1.67
CA ASN A 70 -36.27 -36.93 -2.60
C ASN A 70 -35.93 -36.60 -4.07
N ASN A 71 -35.16 -35.54 -4.32
CA ASN A 71 -34.87 -35.08 -5.68
C ASN A 71 -33.57 -34.26 -5.74
N GLY A 72 -32.59 -34.73 -6.52
CA GLY A 72 -31.30 -34.06 -6.71
C GLY A 72 -31.40 -32.66 -7.34
N ALA A 73 -32.46 -32.35 -8.08
CA ALA A 73 -32.70 -31.01 -8.61
C ALA A 73 -32.94 -29.96 -7.50
N HIS A 74 -33.23 -30.40 -6.28
CA HIS A 74 -33.41 -29.51 -5.13
C HIS A 74 -32.13 -29.32 -4.31
N ASN A 75 -31.02 -29.94 -4.73
CA ASN A 75 -29.74 -29.78 -4.07
C ASN A 75 -29.26 -28.34 -4.19
N ARG A 76 -28.59 -27.84 -3.14
CA ARG A 76 -27.97 -26.52 -3.14
C ARG A 76 -26.49 -26.68 -2.88
N SER A 77 -25.68 -26.29 -3.85
CA SER A 77 -24.23 -26.22 -3.71
C SER A 77 -23.80 -24.85 -3.18
N LYS A 78 -22.80 -24.85 -2.29
CA LYS A 78 -22.05 -23.67 -1.83
C LYS A 78 -22.92 -22.46 -1.48
N TYR A 79 -23.58 -22.54 -0.32
CA TYR A 79 -24.36 -21.44 0.25
C TYR A 79 -23.98 -21.15 1.70
N ASN A 80 -24.46 -20.01 2.23
CA ASN A 80 -24.15 -19.56 3.60
C ASN A 80 -22.64 -19.57 3.88
N VAL A 81 -21.91 -18.87 3.01
CA VAL A 81 -20.45 -18.78 3.06
C VAL A 81 -20.03 -17.86 4.22
N SER A 82 -19.10 -18.30 5.04
CA SER A 82 -18.44 -17.46 6.05
C SER A 82 -17.02 -17.11 5.62
N TYR A 83 -16.45 -16.09 6.24
CA TYR A 83 -15.10 -15.61 5.95
C TYR A 83 -14.26 -15.57 7.23
N LYS A 84 -12.94 -15.67 7.08
CA LYS A 84 -11.95 -15.48 8.15
C LYS A 84 -10.79 -14.62 7.67
N SER A 85 -10.06 -14.05 8.62
CA SER A 85 -8.76 -13.42 8.32
C SER A 85 -7.65 -14.46 8.29
N LEU A 86 -6.83 -14.43 7.24
CA LEU A 86 -5.62 -15.22 7.09
C LEU A 86 -4.42 -14.29 7.18
N ARG A 87 -3.44 -14.66 8.01
CA ARG A 87 -2.20 -13.91 8.19
C ARG A 87 -1.03 -14.72 7.64
N TYR A 88 -0.20 -14.09 6.80
CA TYR A 88 0.92 -14.75 6.11
C TYR A 88 2.05 -13.76 5.80
N SER A 89 3.23 -14.23 5.42
CA SER A 89 4.42 -13.37 5.21
C SER A 89 4.82 -13.26 3.74
N ASN A 90 4.61 -14.30 2.95
CA ASN A 90 5.01 -14.40 1.56
C ASN A 90 3.84 -14.86 0.67
N GLY A 91 2.96 -15.71 1.17
CA GLY A 91 1.74 -16.06 0.45
C GLY A 91 0.85 -17.08 1.16
N TYR A 92 -0.23 -17.44 0.48
CA TYR A 92 -1.07 -18.54 0.89
C TYR A 92 -1.66 -19.29 -0.31
N SER A 93 -2.12 -20.51 -0.07
CA SER A 93 -2.95 -21.27 -1.00
C SER A 93 -4.12 -21.93 -0.28
N CYS A 94 -5.22 -22.11 -1.00
CA CYS A 94 -6.31 -22.97 -0.58
C CYS A 94 -6.01 -24.41 -1.04
N THR A 95 -5.77 -25.30 -0.10
CA THR A 95 -5.37 -26.70 -0.37
C THR A 95 -6.55 -27.65 -0.47
N GLY A 96 -7.79 -27.15 -0.27
CA GLY A 96 -9.03 -27.90 -0.42
C GLY A 96 -10.03 -27.57 0.68
N SER A 97 -11.01 -28.45 0.89
CA SER A 97 -11.98 -28.33 1.97
C SER A 97 -12.17 -29.67 2.70
N ARG A 98 -12.50 -29.59 3.99
CA ARG A 98 -12.83 -30.76 4.83
C ARG A 98 -14.27 -30.66 5.32
N LEU A 99 -14.96 -31.79 5.41
CA LEU A 99 -16.27 -31.86 6.07
C LEU A 99 -16.07 -31.66 7.58
N THR A 100 -16.79 -30.72 8.18
CA THR A 100 -16.69 -30.44 9.63
C THR A 100 -17.94 -30.83 10.39
N ASN A 101 -19.12 -30.78 9.74
CA ASN A 101 -20.38 -31.14 10.38
C ASN A 101 -21.43 -31.53 9.33
N SER A 102 -22.44 -32.29 9.74
CA SER A 102 -23.64 -32.54 8.95
C SER A 102 -24.85 -32.82 9.84
N TRP A 103 -26.04 -32.41 9.39
CA TRP A 103 -27.29 -32.74 10.06
C TRP A 103 -28.46 -32.88 9.08
N SER A 104 -29.48 -33.64 9.47
CA SER A 104 -30.74 -33.74 8.73
C SER A 104 -31.63 -32.54 9.03
N VAL A 105 -32.27 -31.99 7.99
CA VAL A 105 -33.16 -30.83 8.10
C VAL A 105 -34.27 -30.92 7.05
N SER A 106 -35.45 -30.41 7.39
CA SER A 106 -36.55 -30.19 6.45
C SER A 106 -36.68 -28.71 6.12
N GLY A 107 -37.23 -28.39 4.94
CA GLY A 107 -37.54 -27.00 4.59
C GLY A 107 -36.43 -26.20 3.90
N GLN A 108 -35.35 -26.86 3.46
CA GLN A 108 -34.29 -26.18 2.69
C GLN A 108 -34.61 -26.07 1.18
N CYS A 109 -35.65 -26.74 0.68
CA CYS A 109 -36.15 -26.60 -0.69
C CYS A 109 -37.61 -26.11 -0.72
N GLN A 110 -38.07 -25.63 -1.89
CA GLN A 110 -39.42 -25.06 -2.06
C GLN A 110 -40.57 -26.02 -1.72
N TYR A 111 -40.31 -27.33 -1.78
CA TYR A 111 -41.27 -28.40 -1.48
C TYR A 111 -41.18 -28.94 -0.06
N ASN A 112 -40.42 -28.28 0.82
CA ASN A 112 -40.27 -28.66 2.22
C ASN A 112 -39.74 -30.09 2.46
N HIS A 113 -38.99 -30.65 1.52
CA HIS A 113 -38.43 -31.99 1.64
C HIS A 113 -37.35 -32.05 2.73
N THR A 114 -37.17 -33.25 3.28
CA THR A 114 -36.03 -33.57 4.13
C THR A 114 -34.77 -33.75 3.28
N GLY A 115 -33.64 -33.32 3.83
CA GLY A 115 -32.33 -33.58 3.25
C GLY A 115 -31.24 -33.44 4.30
N THR A 116 -30.00 -33.56 3.88
CA THR A 116 -28.83 -33.42 4.74
C THR A 116 -28.08 -32.15 4.37
N VAL A 117 -27.77 -31.33 5.38
CA VAL A 117 -26.84 -30.21 5.24
C VAL A 117 -25.46 -30.68 5.65
N TYR A 118 -24.45 -30.34 4.86
CA TYR A 118 -23.04 -30.56 5.11
C TYR A 118 -22.35 -29.20 5.25
N ILE A 119 -21.51 -29.02 6.27
CA ILE A 119 -20.61 -27.87 6.39
C ILE A 119 -19.21 -28.31 5.99
N TYR A 120 -18.64 -27.60 5.02
CA TYR A 120 -17.25 -27.74 4.64
C TYR A 120 -16.46 -26.52 5.11
N GLN A 121 -15.23 -26.74 5.54
CA GLN A 121 -14.27 -25.70 5.90
C GLN A 121 -13.06 -25.76 4.96
N TYR A 122 -12.69 -24.62 4.39
CA TYR A 122 -11.49 -24.47 3.57
C TYR A 122 -10.22 -24.62 4.42
N THR A 123 -9.28 -25.38 3.86
CA THR A 123 -7.94 -25.57 4.42
C THR A 123 -6.98 -24.68 3.65
N TYR A 124 -6.13 -23.97 4.39
CA TYR A 124 -5.14 -23.05 3.83
C TYR A 124 -3.75 -23.43 4.31
N SER A 125 -2.78 -23.25 3.44
CA SER A 125 -1.36 -23.27 3.77
C SER A 125 -0.81 -21.87 3.59
N VAL A 126 -0.01 -21.41 4.54
CA VAL A 126 0.61 -20.07 4.55
C VAL A 126 2.13 -20.20 4.61
N TRP A 127 2.83 -19.25 4.01
CA TRP A 127 4.29 -19.11 4.07
C TRP A 127 4.67 -17.64 4.02
#